data_AF-A0A1U0PVZ6-F1
#
_entry.id   AF-A0A1U0PVZ6-F1
#
_cell.length_a   1.000
_cell.length_b   1.000
_cell.length_c   1.000
_cell.angle_alpha   90.00
_cell.angle_beta   90.00
_cell.angle_gamma   90.00
#
_symmetry.space_group_name_H-M   'P 1'
#
loop_
_entity.id
_entity.type
_entity.pdbx_description
1 polymer ?
#
loop_
_entity_poly.entity_id
_entity_poly.type
_entity_poly.pdbx_seq_one_letter_code
_entity_poly.pdbx_strand_id
1 'polypeptide(L)' 'MADRADYDRAQFTAWLTASCERQGVPVTITDPAVIGQVAALLGRPASRRKRSSARTAAA' A
#
# COMPACT_ATOMS: atom_id res chain seq x y z
N MET A 1 6.02 15.84 -12.23
CA MET A 1 5.17 14.84 -11.53
C MET A 1 5.79 13.49 -11.83
N ALA A 2 6.63 12.98 -10.92
CA ALA A 2 7.35 11.73 -11.17
C ALA A 2 6.36 10.56 -11.18
N ASP A 3 6.26 9.98 -12.37
CA ASP A 3 6.16 8.57 -12.72
C ASP A 3 5.45 7.62 -11.76
N ARG A 4 4.41 6.96 -12.29
CA ARG A 4 3.54 6.02 -11.58
C ARG A 4 3.93 4.56 -11.88
N ALA A 5 5.13 4.25 -12.39
CA ALA A 5 5.32 3.00 -13.13
C ALA A 5 6.58 2.16 -12.85
N ASP A 6 7.55 2.56 -12.03
CA ASP A 6 8.66 1.65 -11.66
C ASP A 6 8.66 1.33 -10.17
N TYR A 7 7.77 0.41 -9.78
CA TYR A 7 7.77 -0.16 -8.44
C TYR A 7 8.93 -1.17 -8.34
N ASP A 8 10.10 -0.69 -7.93
CA ASP A 8 11.25 -1.56 -7.74
C ASP A 8 11.09 -2.38 -6.44
N ARG A 9 10.89 -3.70 -6.63
CA ARG A 9 10.69 -4.64 -5.52
C ARG A 9 11.88 -4.64 -4.55
N ALA A 10 13.10 -4.51 -5.07
CA ALA A 10 14.30 -4.53 -4.23
C ALA A 10 14.34 -3.30 -3.31
N GLN A 11 14.00 -2.12 -3.85
CA GLN A 11 13.88 -0.89 -3.08
C GLN A 11 12.82 -1.00 -1.98
N PHE A 12 11.64 -1.55 -2.27
CA PHE A 12 10.62 -1.73 -1.23
C PHE A 12 11.03 -2.75 -0.17
N THR A 13 11.68 -3.85 -0.58
CA THR A 13 12.16 -4.87 0.34
C THR A 13 13.20 -4.29 1.31
N ALA A 14 14.14 -3.49 0.78
CA ALA A 14 15.13 -2.79 1.59
C ALA A 14 14.47 -1.81 2.59
N TRP A 15 13.50 -1.02 2.13
CA TRP A 15 12.73 -0.12 2.99
C TRP A 15 11.95 -0.87 4.08
N LEU A 16 11.32 -1.99 3.73
CA LEU A 16 10.53 -2.81 4.66
C LEU A 16 11.41 -3.40 5.76
N THR A 17 12.54 -4.00 5.38
CA THR A 17 13.49 -4.58 6.34
C THR A 17 14.03 -3.53 7.29
N ALA A 18 14.52 -2.39 6.78
CA ALA A 18 15.02 -1.31 7.61
C ALA A 18 13.94 -0.75 8.56
N SER A 19 12.68 -0.71 8.10
CA SER A 19 11.55 -0.26 8.92
C SER A 19 11.25 -1.23 10.07
N CYS A 20 11.30 -2.54 9.82
CA CYS A 20 11.13 -3.57 10.85
C CYS A 20 12.28 -3.57 11.87
N GLU A 21 13.52 -3.44 11.40
CA GLU A 21 14.72 -3.36 12.26
C GLU A 21 14.65 -2.16 13.22
N ARG A 22 14.26 -0.98 12.72
CA ARG A 22 14.08 0.22 13.55
C ARG A 22 13.03 0.06 14.65
N GLN A 23 12.08 -0.86 14.46
CA GLN A 23 11.03 -1.17 15.43
C GLN A 23 11.38 -2.38 16.33
N GLY A 24 12.55 -3.00 16.11
CA GLY A 24 12.95 -4.20 16.83
C GLY A 24 12.11 -5.43 16.48
N VAL A 25 11.45 -5.43 15.33
CA VAL A 25 10.58 -6.53 14.89
C VAL A 25 11.34 -7.44 13.92
N PRO A 26 11.52 -8.73 14.23
CA PRO A 26 12.12 -9.66 13.30
C PRO A 26 11.23 -9.84 12.07
N VAL A 27 11.82 -9.73 10.89
CA VAL A 27 11.11 -9.90 9.61
C VAL A 27 11.69 -11.08 8.84
N THR A 28 10.83 -11.89 8.25
CA THR A 28 11.22 -12.98 7.34
C THR A 28 10.28 -12.94 6.14
N ILE A 29 10.84 -12.71 4.97
CA ILE A 29 10.07 -12.68 3.72
C ILE A 29 10.06 -14.10 3.16
N THR A 30 8.98 -14.83 3.41
CA THR A 30 8.84 -16.23 2.99
C THR A 30 8.46 -16.36 1.52
N ASP A 31 7.61 -15.45 1.04
CA ASP A 31 7.23 -15.38 -0.37
C ASP A 31 7.38 -13.94 -0.89
N PRO A 32 8.28 -13.71 -1.85
CA PRO A 32 8.53 -12.36 -2.35
C PRO A 32 7.43 -11.86 -3.30
N ALA A 33 6.55 -12.73 -3.82
CA ALA A 33 5.41 -12.31 -4.63
C ALA A 33 4.31 -11.63 -3.80
N VAL A 34 4.09 -12.07 -2.55
CA VAL A 34 3.17 -11.44 -1.61
C VAL A 34 3.53 -9.96 -1.34
N ILE A 35 4.84 -9.65 -1.25
CA ILE A 35 5.32 -8.28 -1.09
C ILE A 35 4.85 -7.37 -2.24
N GLY A 36 4.92 -7.86 -3.48
CA GLY A 36 4.42 -7.14 -4.65
C GLY A 36 2.88 -6.96 -4.67
N GLN A 37 2.14 -7.86 -4.03
CA GLN A 37 0.68 -7.71 -3.90
C GLN A 37 0.32 -6.65 -2.85
N VAL A 38 0.96 -6.68 -1.69
CA VAL A 38 0.79 -5.68 -0.62
C VAL A 38 1.13 -4.28 -1.14
N ALA A 39 2.21 -4.18 -1.90
CA ALA A 39 2.60 -2.97 -2.60
C ALA A 39 1.51 -2.39 -3.49
N ALA A 40 0.93 -3.23 -4.34
CA ALA A 40 -0.11 -2.83 -5.28
C ALA A 40 -1.39 -2.38 -4.55
N LEU A 41 -1.66 -2.92 -3.35
CA LEU A 41 -2.74 -2.46 -2.49
C LEU A 41 -2.46 -1.08 -1.90
N LEU A 42 -1.24 -0.84 -1.41
CA LEU A 42 -0.84 0.44 -0.82
C LEU A 42 -0.70 1.56 -1.87
N GLY A 43 -0.26 1.23 -3.09
CA GLY A 43 -0.13 2.16 -4.21
C GLY A 43 -1.47 2.53 -4.88
N ARG A 44 -2.57 1.83 -4.56
CA ARG A 44 -3.91 2.22 -4.99
C ARG A 44 -4.43 3.29 -4.02
N PRO A 45 -4.62 4.55 -4.45
CA PRO A 45 -5.42 5.47 -3.66
C PRO A 45 -6.79 4.80 -3.54
N ALA A 46 -7.18 4.46 -2.31
CA ALA A 46 -8.54 3.99 -2.05
C ALA A 46 -9.45 5.04 -2.66
N SER A 47 -10.09 4.71 -3.80
CA SER A 47 -11.06 5.59 -4.41
C SER A 47 -12.12 5.75 -3.34
N ARG A 48 -12.06 6.88 -2.62
CA ARG A 48 -13.00 7.28 -1.60
C ARG A 48 -14.31 7.32 -2.34
N ARG A 49 -15.03 6.20 -2.35
CA ARG A 49 -16.33 6.03 -2.99
C ARG A 49 -17.15 7.12 -2.33
N LYS A 50 -17.33 8.25 -3.04
CA LYS A 50 -18.18 9.35 -2.58
C LYS A 50 -19.50 8.67 -2.31
N ARG A 51 -19.80 8.43 -1.03
CA ARG A 51 -21.15 8.08 -0.61
C ARG A 51 -21.96 9.30 -1.01
N SER A 52 -22.60 9.21 -2.17
CA SER A 52 -23.63 10.14 -2.58
C SER A 52 -24.70 10.03 -1.52
N SER A 53 -24.62 10.92 -0.54
CA SER A 53 -25.65 11.14 0.47
C SER A 53 -26.86 11.76 -0.23
N ALA A 54 -27.52 10.98 -1.09
CA ALA A 54 -28.89 11.22 -1.48
C ALA A 54 -29.75 10.80 -0.27
N ARG A 55 -29.72 11.63 0.77
CA ARG A 55 -30.78 11.59 1.79
C ARG A 55 -31.90 12.44 1.21
N THR A 56 -32.80 11.77 0.51
CA THR A 56 -34.11 12.28 0.11
C THR A 56 -34.75 12.98 1.30
N ALA A 57 -34.90 14.30 1.22
CA ALA A 57 -35.76 15.04 2.13
C ALA A 57 -37.14 15.08 1.48
N ALA A 58 -38.05 14.26 2.03
CA ALA A 58 -39.48 14.39 1.84
C ALA A 58 -40.04 14.91 3.16
N ALA A 59 -40.58 16.13 3.14
CA ALA A 59 -41.61 16.66 4.04
C ALA A 59 -42.07 18.01 3.50
#